data_AF-A0A7C6SNN7-F1
#
_entry.id   AF-A0A7C6SNN7-F1
#
_cell.length_a   1.000
_cell.length_b   1.000
_cell.length_c   1.000
_cell.angle_alpha   90.00
_cell.angle_beta   90.00
_cell.angle_gamma   90.00
#
_symmetry.space_group_name_H-M   'P 1'
#
loop_
_entity.id
_entity.type
_entity.pdbx_description
1 polymer ?
#
loop_
_entity_poly.entity_id
_entity_poly.type
_entity_poly.pdbx_seq_one_letter_code
_entity_poly.pdbx_strand_id
1 'polypeptide(L)'
;EELRLAAAQEYPDWQIWKVNKYAARQWKEEMTDHCEIGLFRMADEQLEFKQLHALLDPLKKGDKIPWEIADWAKVPLTEEAAQRISNMPSSKIYDEYSPGFVFDKSILLGCATFLLEEGMRWAWLAAYPDYLIGVAIHPDGLQSVRIARWDGDEYVQTVFSPAQQAAFDINGAHSFNDYMEIDTDSLELSFRRDSAGVWQLDAINNGSEIFTVGQHGIVDITYGENGQNNNARHYGQPLFPVTLEAFNITEISSSIEEALLHLDAEGYACTKSDDAALYDAPEGKLLADCFARVVGQVKEVRENWVCLQIGDSVHGLTGWFHRDELALGKEIENVMCSFPSYNSEESKKEHLINALPGLNIPLDEYDNAVWLIGQAPDGRWLVEVNEQQVLFAQQDAFTDIGSTEGDG
;
A
#
# COMPACT_ATOMS: atom_id res chain seq x y z
N GLU A 1 -5.41 23.63 -24.84
CA GLU A 1 -4.64 24.50 -25.74
C GLU A 1 -3.92 25.65 -25.03
N GLU A 2 -4.61 26.53 -24.30
CA GLU A 2 -3.95 27.67 -23.63
C GLU A 2 -2.84 27.24 -22.64
N LEU A 3 -3.10 26.20 -21.83
CA LEU A 3 -2.10 25.61 -20.92
C LEU A 3 -0.86 25.07 -21.65
N ARG A 4 -1.07 24.40 -22.80
CA ARG A 4 0.02 23.88 -23.65
C ARG A 4 0.87 25.00 -24.21
N LEU A 5 0.23 26.07 -24.69
CA LEU A 5 0.92 27.25 -25.21
C LEU A 5 1.72 27.96 -24.12
N ALA A 6 1.15 28.12 -22.91
CA ALA A 6 1.85 28.73 -21.80
C ALA A 6 3.10 27.92 -21.40
N ALA A 7 2.96 26.60 -21.24
CA ALA A 7 4.09 25.72 -20.94
C ALA A 7 5.15 25.75 -22.05
N ALA A 8 4.75 25.66 -23.33
CA ALA A 8 5.69 25.70 -24.45
C ALA A 8 6.41 27.05 -24.60
N GLN A 9 5.81 28.16 -24.15
CA GLN A 9 6.46 29.48 -24.14
C GLN A 9 7.50 29.60 -23.02
N GLU A 10 7.22 29.06 -21.83
CA GLU A 10 8.14 29.09 -20.69
C GLU A 10 9.25 28.01 -20.80
N TYR A 11 8.96 26.91 -21.48
CA TYR A 11 9.87 25.76 -21.66
C TYR A 11 10.06 25.39 -23.15
N PRO A 12 10.67 26.27 -23.97
CA PRO A 12 10.75 26.09 -25.42
C PRO A 12 11.62 24.90 -25.86
N ASP A 13 12.55 24.45 -25.02
CA ASP A 13 13.43 23.30 -25.29
C ASP A 13 12.81 21.96 -24.85
N TRP A 14 11.60 22.00 -24.30
CA TRP A 14 10.89 20.83 -23.78
C TRP A 14 9.70 20.47 -24.64
N GLN A 15 9.44 19.18 -24.77
CA GLN A 15 8.27 18.64 -25.44
C GLN A 15 7.22 18.22 -24.42
N ILE A 16 5.96 18.49 -24.72
CA ILE A 16 4.82 18.09 -23.89
C ILE A 16 4.40 16.67 -24.28
N TRP A 17 4.36 15.76 -23.30
CA TRP A 17 3.85 14.39 -23.50
C TRP A 17 2.51 14.13 -22.80
N LYS A 18 2.15 14.95 -21.81
CA LYS A 18 0.87 14.82 -21.09
C LYS A 18 0.35 16.18 -20.69
N VAL A 19 -0.97 16.34 -20.75
CA VAL A 19 -1.69 17.44 -20.12
C VAL A 19 -2.93 16.86 -19.47
N ASN A 20 -2.95 16.85 -18.15
CA ASN A 20 -4.11 16.45 -17.38
C ASN A 20 -4.74 17.70 -16.75
N LYS A 21 -6.07 17.75 -16.72
CA LYS A 21 -6.82 18.77 -16.01
C LYS A 21 -7.90 18.07 -15.21
N TYR A 22 -7.91 18.29 -13.91
CA TYR A 22 -8.83 17.63 -12.99
C TYR A 22 -9.29 18.61 -11.92
N ALA A 23 -10.44 18.31 -11.32
CA ALA A 23 -10.92 19.04 -10.16
C ALA A 23 -10.68 18.16 -8.92
N ALA A 24 -9.97 18.70 -7.94
CA ALA A 24 -9.72 18.04 -6.67
C ALA A 24 -10.59 18.67 -5.59
N ARG A 25 -11.08 17.86 -4.64
CA ARG A 25 -11.75 18.39 -3.46
C ARG A 25 -10.72 18.97 -2.51
N GLN A 26 -10.93 20.20 -2.06
CA GLN A 26 -10.37 20.65 -0.79
C GLN A 26 -11.42 20.54 0.32
N TRP A 27 -10.96 20.63 1.57
CA TRP A 27 -11.78 20.58 2.78
C TRP A 27 -13.09 21.38 2.63
N LYS A 28 -14.23 20.75 2.96
CA LYS A 28 -15.61 21.33 2.95
C LYS A 28 -16.21 21.66 1.56
N GLU A 29 -16.26 20.68 0.67
CA GLU A 29 -17.06 20.69 -0.59
C GLU A 29 -16.62 21.68 -1.68
N GLU A 30 -15.57 22.48 -1.47
CA GLU A 30 -15.01 23.35 -2.53
C GLU A 30 -14.13 22.52 -3.49
N MET A 31 -14.46 22.58 -4.77
CA MET A 31 -13.70 21.95 -5.85
C MET A 31 -12.71 22.96 -6.42
N THR A 32 -11.43 22.64 -6.40
CA THR A 32 -10.39 23.43 -7.04
C THR A 32 -9.97 22.78 -8.35
N ASP A 33 -9.84 23.58 -9.40
CA ASP A 33 -9.32 23.11 -10.69
C ASP A 33 -7.79 23.07 -10.66
N HIS A 34 -7.20 21.95 -11.03
CA HIS A 34 -5.76 21.73 -11.15
C HIS A 34 -5.39 21.39 -12.60
N CYS A 35 -4.13 21.62 -12.96
CA CYS A 35 -3.54 20.97 -14.11
C CYS A 35 -2.16 20.40 -13.82
N GLU A 36 -1.84 19.36 -14.57
CA GLU A 36 -0.52 18.74 -14.63
C GLU A 36 -0.06 18.65 -16.07
N ILE A 37 1.18 19.05 -16.34
CA ILE A 37 1.81 18.98 -17.65
C ILE A 37 3.09 18.19 -17.53
N GLY A 38 3.13 17.04 -18.20
CA GLY A 38 4.33 16.24 -18.35
C GLY A 38 5.19 16.80 -19.49
N LEU A 39 6.45 17.07 -19.18
CA LEU A 39 7.48 17.53 -20.11
C LEU A 39 8.61 16.51 -20.22
N PHE A 40 9.21 16.42 -21.41
CA PHE A 40 10.46 15.70 -21.61
C PHE A 40 11.39 16.45 -22.55
N ARG A 41 12.70 16.21 -22.44
CA ARG A 41 13.69 16.64 -23.44
C ARG A 41 14.84 15.66 -23.53
N MET A 42 15.57 15.73 -24.64
CA MET A 42 16.86 15.07 -24.78
C MET A 42 17.99 16.00 -24.31
N ALA A 43 18.86 15.50 -23.44
CA ALA A 43 20.09 16.17 -23.01
C ALA A 43 21.16 15.12 -22.69
N ASP A 44 22.37 15.26 -23.25
CA ASP A 44 23.53 14.39 -22.95
C ASP A 44 23.22 12.87 -23.01
N GLU A 45 22.56 12.42 -24.08
CA GLU A 45 22.10 11.02 -24.27
C GLU A 45 21.12 10.51 -23.19
N GLN A 46 20.55 11.42 -22.41
CA GLN A 46 19.52 11.14 -21.43
C GLN A 46 18.21 11.79 -21.84
N LEU A 47 17.13 11.06 -21.57
CA LEU A 47 15.80 11.60 -21.59
C LEU A 47 15.49 12.17 -20.21
N GLU A 48 15.40 13.48 -20.12
CA GLU A 48 15.03 14.17 -18.90
C GLU A 48 13.53 14.42 -18.89
N PHE A 49 12.92 14.32 -17.71
CA PHE A 49 11.50 14.52 -17.51
C PHE A 49 11.25 15.59 -16.44
N LYS A 50 10.13 16.30 -16.59
CA LYS A 50 9.58 17.17 -15.54
C LYS A 50 8.07 17.09 -15.54
N GLN A 51 7.49 17.43 -14.40
CA GLN A 51 6.07 17.71 -14.28
C GLN A 51 5.87 19.14 -13.82
N LEU A 52 4.98 19.85 -14.50
CA LEU A 52 4.46 21.13 -14.05
C LEU A 52 3.10 20.89 -13.41
N HIS A 53 2.89 21.38 -12.20
CA HIS A 53 1.60 21.40 -11.54
C HIS A 53 1.16 22.85 -11.31
N ALA A 54 -0.13 23.13 -11.44
CA ALA A 54 -0.68 24.43 -11.06
C ALA A 54 -2.14 24.36 -10.62
N LEU A 55 -2.46 25.15 -9.60
CA LEU A 55 -3.83 25.51 -9.25
C LEU A 55 -4.35 26.55 -10.26
N LEU A 56 -5.51 26.28 -10.86
CA LEU A 56 -6.11 27.12 -11.89
C LEU A 56 -7.17 28.09 -11.36
N ASP A 57 -7.73 27.86 -10.17
CA ASP A 57 -8.62 28.80 -9.49
C ASP A 57 -7.80 29.62 -8.48
N PRO A 58 -7.81 30.97 -8.49
CA PRO A 58 -8.66 31.90 -9.24
C PRO A 58 -8.00 32.54 -10.46
N LEU A 59 -7.14 31.82 -11.19
CA LEU A 59 -6.45 32.37 -12.36
C LEU A 59 -7.46 32.79 -13.44
N LYS A 60 -7.25 34.00 -13.96
CA LYS A 60 -7.99 34.53 -15.11
C LYS A 60 -7.22 34.29 -16.38
N LYS A 61 -7.93 34.32 -17.50
CA LYS A 61 -7.32 34.23 -18.82
C LYS A 61 -6.27 35.33 -19.01
N GLY A 62 -5.04 34.91 -19.30
CA GLY A 62 -3.88 35.80 -19.50
C GLY A 62 -3.04 36.03 -18.25
N ASP A 63 -3.47 35.53 -17.08
CA ASP A 63 -2.62 35.51 -15.89
C ASP A 63 -1.41 34.59 -16.13
N LYS A 64 -0.28 34.94 -15.52
CA LYS A 64 0.87 34.04 -15.48
C LYS A 64 0.53 32.84 -14.62
N ILE A 65 0.78 31.64 -15.13
CA ILE A 65 0.53 30.40 -14.39
C ILE A 65 1.68 30.16 -13.41
N PRO A 66 1.42 30.01 -12.10
CA PRO A 66 2.44 29.75 -11.10
C PRO A 66 2.79 28.26 -11.08
N TRP A 67 3.60 27.80 -12.03
CA TRP A 67 4.02 26.41 -12.09
C TRP A 67 4.82 25.99 -10.85
N GLU A 68 4.33 24.96 -10.16
CA GLU A 68 5.13 24.10 -9.30
C GLU A 68 5.84 23.08 -10.19
N ILE A 69 7.14 22.88 -9.98
CA ILE A 69 7.99 22.09 -10.88
C ILE A 69 8.57 20.93 -10.09
N ALA A 70 8.40 19.72 -10.63
CA ALA A 70 9.06 18.52 -10.15
C ALA A 70 9.96 17.95 -11.25
N ASP A 71 11.25 17.80 -10.98
CA ASP A 71 12.15 17.02 -11.82
C ASP A 71 11.96 15.53 -11.53
N TRP A 72 12.03 14.71 -12.57
CA TRP A 72 11.83 13.25 -12.51
C TRP A 72 13.13 12.50 -12.83
N ALA A 73 13.11 11.19 -12.60
CA ALA A 73 14.18 10.27 -12.97
C ALA A 73 14.59 10.41 -14.44
N LYS A 74 15.90 10.48 -14.72
CA LYS A 74 16.43 10.62 -16.08
C LYS A 74 16.65 9.26 -16.71
N VAL A 75 16.27 9.03 -17.96
CA VAL A 75 16.46 7.72 -18.61
C VAL A 75 17.67 7.74 -19.54
N PRO A 76 18.74 6.97 -19.27
CA PRO A 76 19.85 6.81 -20.19
C PRO A 76 19.39 6.10 -21.46
N LEU A 77 19.80 6.63 -22.62
CA LEU A 77 19.51 6.08 -23.94
C LEU A 77 20.81 5.78 -24.69
N THR A 78 20.79 4.80 -25.59
CA THR A 78 21.80 4.73 -26.65
C THR A 78 21.57 5.83 -27.69
N GLU A 79 22.60 6.15 -28.46
CA GLU A 79 22.51 7.14 -29.55
C GLU A 79 21.35 6.83 -30.53
N GLU A 80 21.15 5.55 -30.89
CA GLU A 80 20.07 5.15 -31.79
C GLU A 80 18.68 5.27 -31.16
N ALA A 81 18.55 5.08 -29.85
CA ALA A 81 17.30 5.31 -29.12
C ALA A 81 16.99 6.81 -29.02
N ALA A 82 18.00 7.62 -28.69
CA ALA A 82 17.92 9.09 -28.66
C ALA A 82 17.51 9.67 -30.02
N GLN A 83 18.05 9.16 -31.12
CA GLN A 83 17.67 9.58 -32.46
C GLN A 83 16.22 9.19 -32.78
N ARG A 84 15.75 8.00 -32.37
CA ARG A 84 14.37 7.57 -32.64
C ARG A 84 13.35 8.41 -31.89
N ILE A 85 13.55 8.66 -30.59
CA ILE A 85 12.61 9.46 -29.81
C ILE A 85 12.55 10.91 -30.30
N SER A 86 13.68 11.49 -30.71
CA SER A 86 13.75 12.85 -31.26
C SER A 86 12.97 13.02 -32.57
N ASN A 87 12.77 11.94 -33.33
CA ASN A 87 12.01 11.95 -34.59
C ASN A 87 10.57 11.43 -34.44
N MET A 88 10.16 11.05 -33.23
CA MET A 88 8.85 10.46 -32.99
C MET A 88 7.76 11.53 -33.08
N PRO A 89 6.65 11.30 -33.81
CA PRO A 89 5.54 12.23 -33.82
C PRO A 89 4.92 12.31 -32.42
N SER A 90 4.53 13.50 -31.99
CA SER A 90 3.96 13.72 -30.65
C SER A 90 2.76 12.82 -30.37
N SER A 91 1.95 12.48 -31.38
CA SER A 91 0.81 11.55 -31.28
C SER A 91 1.16 10.12 -30.83
N LYS A 92 2.45 9.75 -30.82
CA LYS A 92 2.95 8.45 -30.35
C LYS A 92 3.54 8.50 -28.94
N ILE A 93 3.60 9.68 -28.34
CA ILE A 93 4.20 9.94 -27.04
C ILE A 93 3.12 10.21 -25.98
N TYR A 94 1.89 10.53 -26.40
CA TYR A 94 0.78 10.77 -25.49
C TYR A 94 0.22 9.46 -24.91
N ASP A 95 0.40 9.30 -23.60
CA ASP A 95 -0.41 8.42 -22.77
C ASP A 95 -1.25 9.32 -21.85
N GLU A 96 -2.56 9.39 -22.10
CA GLU A 96 -3.46 10.27 -21.34
C GLU A 96 -3.80 9.71 -19.95
N TYR A 97 -3.58 8.42 -19.71
CA TYR A 97 -4.07 7.74 -18.52
C TYR A 97 -2.94 7.34 -17.56
N SER A 98 -1.72 7.05 -18.04
CA SER A 98 -0.62 6.73 -17.13
C SER A 98 -0.16 7.93 -16.29
N PRO A 99 0.05 7.78 -14.97
CA PRO A 99 0.72 8.79 -14.16
C PRO A 99 2.22 8.89 -14.47
N GLY A 100 2.83 7.94 -15.19
CA GLY A 100 4.23 7.97 -15.62
C GLY A 100 4.40 8.14 -17.14
N PHE A 101 5.66 8.23 -17.59
CA PHE A 101 6.01 8.22 -19.00
C PHE A 101 6.23 6.78 -19.48
N VAL A 102 5.28 6.22 -20.21
CA VAL A 102 5.36 4.86 -20.77
C VAL A 102 6.03 4.90 -22.15
N PHE A 103 7.06 4.08 -22.34
CA PHE A 103 7.83 4.05 -23.58
C PHE A 103 7.13 3.26 -24.68
N ASP A 104 7.00 3.86 -25.88
CA ASP A 104 6.51 3.15 -27.06
C ASP A 104 7.45 1.99 -27.46
N LYS A 105 6.88 0.87 -27.90
CA LYS A 105 7.63 -0.34 -28.26
C LYS A 105 8.72 -0.10 -29.30
N SER A 106 8.58 0.91 -30.16
CA SER A 106 9.56 1.24 -31.20
C SER A 106 10.85 1.91 -30.67
N ILE A 107 10.85 2.43 -29.44
CA ILE A 107 12.01 3.09 -28.82
C ILE A 107 12.64 2.28 -27.68
N LEU A 108 11.95 1.27 -27.16
CA LEU A 108 12.44 0.44 -26.04
C LEU A 108 13.87 -0.09 -26.23
N LEU A 109 14.24 -0.47 -27.47
CA LEU A 109 15.60 -0.92 -27.76
C LEU A 109 16.59 0.22 -27.50
N GLY A 110 17.47 0.07 -26.52
CA GLY A 110 18.47 1.07 -26.15
C GLY A 110 18.05 2.01 -25.02
N CYS A 111 16.86 1.85 -24.43
CA CYS A 111 16.49 2.53 -23.19
C CYS A 111 17.02 1.79 -21.95
N ALA A 112 17.55 2.51 -20.98
CA ALA A 112 17.90 2.01 -19.64
C ALA A 112 18.64 0.66 -19.65
N THR A 113 19.60 0.49 -20.58
CA THR A 113 20.27 -0.80 -20.82
C THR A 113 21.06 -1.32 -19.64
N PHE A 114 21.41 -0.45 -18.68
CA PHE A 114 22.07 -0.83 -17.43
C PHE A 114 21.23 -1.77 -16.56
N LEU A 115 19.90 -1.82 -16.76
CA LEU A 115 18.98 -2.74 -16.08
C LEU A 115 18.80 -4.08 -16.81
N LEU A 116 19.41 -4.24 -17.99
CA LEU A 116 19.29 -5.43 -18.82
C LEU A 116 20.62 -6.18 -18.84
N GLU A 117 20.55 -7.51 -18.76
CA GLU A 117 21.71 -8.36 -19.00
C GLU A 117 21.79 -8.74 -20.50
N GLU A 118 22.87 -9.42 -20.88
CA GLU A 118 23.14 -9.77 -22.27
C GLU A 118 21.98 -10.55 -22.92
N GLY A 119 21.52 -10.05 -24.07
CA GLY A 119 20.43 -10.67 -24.85
C GLY A 119 19.03 -10.38 -24.32
N MET A 120 18.88 -9.70 -23.18
CA MET A 120 17.57 -9.24 -22.72
C MET A 120 17.07 -8.05 -23.53
N ARG A 121 15.75 -7.87 -23.53
CA ARG A 121 15.07 -6.71 -24.11
C ARG A 121 13.87 -6.31 -23.28
N TRP A 122 13.46 -5.05 -23.33
CA TRP A 122 12.20 -4.64 -22.73
C TRP A 122 10.99 -5.17 -23.52
N ALA A 123 10.00 -5.66 -22.78
CA ALA A 123 8.61 -5.79 -23.24
C ALA A 123 7.84 -4.48 -23.01
N TRP A 124 8.15 -3.83 -21.89
CA TRP A 124 7.51 -2.63 -21.38
C TRP A 124 8.48 -1.89 -20.45
N LEU A 125 8.43 -0.56 -20.44
CA LEU A 125 9.23 0.30 -19.58
C LEU A 125 8.45 1.59 -19.32
N ALA A 126 8.47 2.08 -18.09
CA ALA A 126 8.00 3.41 -17.74
C ALA A 126 8.97 4.14 -16.82
N ALA A 127 8.96 5.47 -16.94
CA ALA A 127 9.62 6.38 -16.01
C ALA A 127 8.58 7.09 -15.13
N TYR A 128 8.81 7.02 -13.83
CA TYR A 128 8.09 7.76 -12.79
C TYR A 128 9.04 8.78 -12.15
N PRO A 129 8.55 9.70 -11.30
CA PRO A 129 9.41 10.66 -10.62
C PRO A 129 10.63 10.03 -9.95
N ASP A 130 10.42 8.94 -9.21
CA ASP A 130 11.47 8.35 -8.36
C ASP A 130 11.95 6.98 -8.86
N TYR A 131 11.34 6.42 -9.91
CA TYR A 131 11.62 5.04 -10.33
C TYR A 131 11.59 4.85 -11.83
N LEU A 132 12.42 3.92 -12.31
CA LEU A 132 12.18 3.19 -13.53
C LEU A 132 11.63 1.82 -13.19
N ILE A 133 10.57 1.43 -13.89
CA ILE A 133 9.93 0.13 -13.75
C ILE A 133 9.76 -0.45 -15.15
N GLY A 134 10.17 -1.70 -15.34
CA GLY A 134 10.07 -2.36 -16.64
C GLY A 134 9.89 -3.87 -16.54
N VAL A 135 9.37 -4.46 -17.61
CA VAL A 135 9.31 -5.90 -17.82
C VAL A 135 10.34 -6.28 -18.86
N ALA A 136 11.34 -7.04 -18.46
CA ALA A 136 12.38 -7.56 -19.34
C ALA A 136 12.00 -8.97 -19.84
N ILE A 137 12.25 -9.22 -21.12
CA ILE A 137 12.20 -10.54 -21.75
C ILE A 137 13.62 -11.06 -21.90
N HIS A 138 13.84 -12.26 -21.38
CA HIS A 138 15.09 -13.01 -21.41
C HIS A 138 15.28 -13.70 -22.77
N PRO A 139 16.51 -14.10 -23.14
CA PRO A 139 16.78 -14.80 -24.41
C PRO A 139 15.99 -16.09 -24.61
N ASP A 140 15.65 -16.78 -23.53
CA ASP A 140 14.82 -18.00 -23.50
C ASP A 140 13.31 -17.72 -23.51
N GLY A 141 12.91 -16.44 -23.50
CA GLY A 141 11.52 -16.00 -23.54
C GLY A 141 10.87 -15.79 -22.16
N LEU A 142 11.59 -16.05 -21.07
CA LEU A 142 11.09 -15.76 -19.71
C LEU A 142 10.97 -14.25 -19.47
N GLN A 143 10.12 -13.87 -18.52
CA GLN A 143 9.89 -12.47 -18.14
C GLN A 143 10.34 -12.20 -16.70
N SER A 144 10.82 -11.00 -16.43
CA SER A 144 11.14 -10.51 -15.07
C SER A 144 10.82 -9.03 -14.94
N VAL A 145 10.35 -8.61 -13.76
CA VAL A 145 10.25 -7.20 -13.39
C VAL A 145 11.65 -6.67 -13.06
N ARG A 146 11.96 -5.46 -13.50
CA ARG A 146 13.20 -4.75 -13.21
C ARG A 146 12.88 -3.34 -12.75
N ILE A 147 13.39 -2.95 -11.58
CA ILE A 147 13.16 -1.65 -10.97
C ILE A 147 14.51 -0.99 -10.63
N ALA A 148 14.62 0.32 -10.86
CA ALA A 148 15.71 1.14 -10.33
C ALA A 148 15.12 2.38 -9.67
N ARG A 149 15.65 2.76 -8.50
CA ARG A 149 15.27 3.98 -7.80
C ARG A 149 16.19 5.13 -8.22
N TRP A 150 15.62 6.29 -8.46
CA TRP A 150 16.35 7.54 -8.63
C TRP A 150 16.51 8.23 -7.28
N ASP A 151 17.72 8.72 -6.97
CA ASP A 151 17.96 9.48 -5.72
C ASP A 151 18.00 11.00 -5.91
N GLY A 152 17.89 11.47 -7.17
CA GLY A 152 18.05 12.87 -7.56
C GLY A 152 19.20 13.08 -8.54
N ASP A 153 20.23 12.23 -8.48
CA ASP A 153 21.46 12.38 -9.27
C ASP A 153 21.81 11.11 -10.07
N GLU A 154 21.61 9.93 -9.48
CA GLU A 154 21.88 8.64 -10.12
C GLU A 154 20.84 7.56 -9.76
N TYR A 155 20.92 6.43 -10.47
CA TYR A 155 20.14 5.25 -10.11
C TYR A 155 20.82 4.49 -8.99
N VAL A 156 20.10 4.35 -7.89
CA VAL A 156 20.46 3.55 -6.72
C VAL A 156 19.49 2.40 -6.57
N GLN A 157 19.90 1.34 -5.86
CA GLN A 157 19.01 0.25 -5.42
C GLN A 157 18.17 -0.36 -6.55
N THR A 158 18.77 -1.31 -7.28
CA THR A 158 18.04 -2.10 -8.28
C THR A 158 17.37 -3.31 -7.66
N VAL A 159 16.12 -3.58 -8.05
CA VAL A 159 15.33 -4.73 -7.58
C VAL A 159 14.83 -5.52 -8.78
N PHE A 160 15.03 -6.83 -8.77
CA PHE A 160 14.66 -7.71 -9.87
C PHE A 160 13.80 -8.87 -9.35
N SER A 161 12.73 -9.19 -10.06
CA SER A 161 12.04 -10.46 -9.83
C SER A 161 12.82 -11.62 -10.49
N PRO A 162 12.61 -12.87 -10.03
CA PRO A 162 13.02 -14.05 -10.76
C PRO A 162 12.48 -14.06 -12.19
N ALA A 163 13.21 -14.70 -13.10
CA ALA A 163 12.75 -14.96 -14.45
C ALA A 163 11.67 -16.06 -14.41
N GLN A 164 10.51 -15.79 -15.00
CA GLN A 164 9.37 -16.69 -14.94
C GLN A 164 8.69 -16.86 -16.31
N GLN A 165 8.08 -18.02 -16.50
CA GLN A 165 7.44 -18.40 -17.77
C GLN A 165 6.03 -17.81 -17.89
N ALA A 166 5.38 -17.55 -16.77
CA ALA A 166 4.07 -16.92 -16.72
C ALA A 166 4.14 -15.53 -17.37
N ALA A 167 3.22 -15.26 -18.30
CA ALA A 167 3.10 -13.96 -18.92
C ALA A 167 2.41 -13.00 -17.94
N PHE A 168 2.92 -11.79 -17.86
CA PHE A 168 2.32 -10.71 -17.09
C PHE A 168 2.66 -9.36 -17.72
N ASP A 169 1.84 -8.37 -17.43
CA ASP A 169 2.03 -6.99 -17.85
C ASP A 169 1.98 -6.06 -16.62
N ILE A 170 2.56 -4.87 -16.72
CA ILE A 170 2.39 -3.83 -15.71
C ILE A 170 1.22 -2.94 -16.13
N ASN A 171 0.26 -2.76 -15.23
CA ASN A 171 -0.79 -1.78 -15.43
C ASN A 171 -0.23 -0.37 -15.18
N GLY A 172 0.29 0.22 -16.25
CA GLY A 172 0.89 1.54 -16.21
C GLY A 172 -0.08 2.67 -15.84
N ALA A 173 -1.40 2.45 -15.87
CA ALA A 173 -2.38 3.45 -15.45
C ALA A 173 -2.58 3.48 -13.92
N HIS A 174 -2.39 2.33 -13.28
CA HIS A 174 -2.57 2.16 -11.84
C HIS A 174 -1.24 2.14 -11.08
N SER A 175 -0.10 2.04 -11.76
CA SER A 175 1.23 2.05 -11.14
C SER A 175 1.79 3.47 -11.01
N PHE A 176 2.36 3.81 -9.85
CA PHE A 176 3.04 5.10 -9.63
C PHE A 176 4.06 5.00 -8.49
N ASN A 177 5.30 5.42 -8.75
CA ASN A 177 6.38 5.53 -7.78
C ASN A 177 6.59 4.28 -6.90
N ASP A 178 5.98 4.24 -5.71
CA ASP A 178 6.10 3.20 -4.69
C ASP A 178 4.94 2.18 -4.71
N TYR A 179 4.06 2.28 -5.72
CA TYR A 179 2.98 1.33 -5.99
C TYR A 179 3.06 0.81 -7.42
N MET A 180 2.86 -0.49 -7.60
CA MET A 180 2.88 -1.16 -8.90
C MET A 180 1.77 -2.19 -8.97
N GLU A 181 1.04 -2.21 -10.08
CA GLU A 181 0.02 -3.21 -10.37
C GLU A 181 0.50 -4.11 -11.51
N ILE A 182 0.50 -5.42 -11.28
CA ILE A 182 0.88 -6.46 -12.22
C ILE A 182 -0.36 -7.25 -12.60
N ASP A 183 -0.69 -7.23 -13.90
CA ASP A 183 -1.80 -7.98 -14.46
C ASP A 183 -1.30 -9.32 -15.02
N THR A 184 -1.99 -10.38 -14.66
CA THR A 184 -1.80 -11.72 -15.22
C THR A 184 -3.09 -12.17 -15.93
N ASP A 185 -3.09 -13.37 -16.51
CA ASP A 185 -4.31 -13.91 -17.15
C ASP A 185 -5.50 -14.08 -16.16
N SER A 186 -5.25 -14.15 -14.85
CA SER A 186 -6.27 -14.47 -13.85
C SER A 186 -6.24 -13.63 -12.58
N LEU A 187 -5.19 -12.84 -12.36
CA LEU A 187 -4.97 -12.06 -11.14
C LEU A 187 -4.47 -10.66 -11.49
N GLU A 188 -4.95 -9.67 -10.75
CA GLU A 188 -4.35 -8.34 -10.60
C GLU A 188 -3.62 -8.32 -9.25
N LEU A 189 -2.31 -8.07 -9.29
CA LEU A 189 -1.44 -8.11 -8.11
C LEU A 189 -0.90 -6.71 -7.84
N SER A 190 -1.12 -6.21 -6.63
CA SER A 190 -0.60 -4.93 -6.20
C SER A 190 0.67 -5.12 -5.38
N PHE A 191 1.71 -4.35 -5.68
CA PHE A 191 2.95 -4.30 -4.90
C PHE A 191 3.14 -2.89 -4.34
N ARG A 192 3.53 -2.80 -3.07
CA ARG A 192 3.92 -1.56 -2.42
C ARG A 192 5.34 -1.63 -1.90
N ARG A 193 6.05 -0.51 -1.98
CA ARG A 193 7.36 -0.37 -1.37
C ARG A 193 7.22 0.03 0.09
N ASP A 194 7.74 -0.79 0.99
CA ASP A 194 7.74 -0.49 2.42
C ASP A 194 8.78 0.57 2.80
N SER A 195 8.76 0.98 4.07
CA SER A 195 9.70 1.98 4.61
C SER A 195 11.15 1.52 4.66
N ALA A 196 11.41 0.21 4.64
CA ALA A 196 12.75 -0.37 4.51
C ALA A 196 13.23 -0.40 3.04
N GLY A 197 12.33 -0.10 2.11
CA GLY A 197 12.59 -0.03 0.69
C GLY A 197 12.39 -1.33 -0.08
N VAL A 198 11.76 -2.32 0.55
CA VAL A 198 11.44 -3.62 -0.05
C VAL A 198 10.08 -3.54 -0.73
N TRP A 199 9.96 -4.12 -1.91
CA TRP A 199 8.70 -4.24 -2.63
C TRP A 199 7.94 -5.48 -2.14
N GLN A 200 6.83 -5.26 -1.45
CA GLN A 200 5.96 -6.29 -0.88
C GLN A 200 4.70 -6.44 -1.72
N LEU A 201 4.20 -7.66 -1.85
CA LEU A 201 2.85 -7.93 -2.33
C LEU A 201 1.86 -7.35 -1.32
N ASP A 202 1.03 -6.44 -1.77
CA ASP A 202 0.08 -5.67 -0.97
C ASP A 202 -1.33 -6.23 -1.10
N ALA A 203 -1.76 -6.56 -2.32
CA ALA A 203 -3.09 -7.08 -2.58
C ALA A 203 -3.14 -8.06 -3.75
N ILE A 204 -4.09 -8.99 -3.69
CA ILE A 204 -4.41 -9.95 -4.73
C ILE A 204 -5.89 -9.79 -5.06
N ASN A 205 -6.20 -9.59 -6.34
CA ASN A 205 -7.56 -9.49 -6.87
C ASN A 205 -7.73 -10.53 -7.99
N ASN A 206 -8.71 -11.43 -7.86
CA ASN A 206 -9.04 -12.43 -8.89
C ASN A 206 -10.30 -12.08 -9.71
N GLY A 207 -10.82 -10.87 -9.53
CA GLY A 207 -12.05 -10.36 -10.13
C GLY A 207 -13.34 -10.70 -9.37
N SER A 208 -13.27 -11.62 -8.40
CA SER A 208 -14.39 -11.98 -7.51
C SER A 208 -14.10 -11.77 -6.04
N GLU A 209 -12.84 -11.91 -5.64
CA GLU A 209 -12.32 -11.74 -4.29
C GLU A 209 -11.15 -10.76 -4.35
N ILE A 210 -11.02 -9.93 -3.33
CA ILE A 210 -9.89 -9.03 -3.13
C ILE A 210 -9.42 -9.19 -1.70
N PHE A 211 -8.14 -9.47 -1.51
CA PHE A 211 -7.55 -9.56 -0.18
C PHE A 211 -6.16 -8.93 -0.14
N THR A 212 -5.83 -8.34 1.01
CA THR A 212 -4.53 -7.71 1.25
C THR A 212 -3.62 -8.65 2.01
N VAL A 213 -2.31 -8.49 1.81
CA VAL A 213 -1.26 -9.29 2.44
C VAL A 213 -0.43 -8.37 3.33
N GLY A 214 -0.57 -8.54 4.64
CA GLY A 214 0.15 -7.77 5.65
C GLY A 214 1.26 -8.57 6.32
N GLN A 215 2.05 -7.90 7.15
CA GLN A 215 3.10 -8.53 7.94
C GLN A 215 2.56 -9.57 8.95
N HIS A 216 1.31 -9.43 9.38
CA HIS A 216 0.70 -10.24 10.43
C HIS A 216 -0.48 -11.08 9.97
N GLY A 217 -0.74 -11.13 8.67
CA GLY A 217 -1.85 -11.89 8.15
C GLY A 217 -2.33 -11.47 6.78
N ILE A 218 -3.56 -11.89 6.50
CA ILE A 218 -4.31 -11.58 5.29
C ILE A 218 -5.62 -10.92 5.73
N VAL A 219 -6.09 -9.93 4.97
CA VAL A 219 -7.38 -9.29 5.21
C VAL A 219 -8.27 -9.43 3.99
N ASP A 220 -9.44 -10.02 4.15
CA ASP A 220 -10.48 -10.03 3.12
C ASP A 220 -11.09 -8.63 3.00
N ILE A 221 -10.98 -8.02 1.82
CA ILE A 221 -11.53 -6.70 1.54
C ILE A 221 -12.51 -6.73 0.36
N THR A 222 -13.01 -7.91 0.00
CA THR A 222 -13.90 -8.13 -1.15
C THR A 222 -15.14 -7.23 -1.12
N TYR A 223 -15.69 -6.97 0.07
CA TYR A 223 -16.85 -6.10 0.30
C TYR A 223 -16.52 -4.78 1.01
N GLY A 224 -15.22 -4.41 1.01
CA GLY A 224 -14.69 -3.33 1.83
C GLY A 224 -14.29 -3.81 3.23
N GLU A 225 -13.51 -2.98 3.92
CA GLU A 225 -13.03 -3.30 5.27
C GLU A 225 -14.01 -2.76 6.33
N ASN A 226 -14.35 -3.60 7.32
CA ASN A 226 -15.00 -3.11 8.54
C ASN A 226 -13.93 -2.65 9.54
N GLY A 227 -13.75 -1.34 9.69
CA GLY A 227 -12.79 -0.76 10.62
C GLY A 227 -13.11 -0.95 12.11
N GLN A 228 -14.28 -1.50 12.47
CA GLN A 228 -14.70 -1.65 13.87
C GLN A 228 -14.50 -3.06 14.45
N ASN A 229 -14.18 -4.06 13.63
CA ASN A 229 -13.91 -5.41 14.10
C ASN A 229 -12.81 -6.11 13.26
N ASN A 230 -12.43 -7.31 13.65
CA ASN A 230 -11.37 -8.08 13.00
C ASN A 230 -11.82 -9.43 12.40
N ASN A 231 -13.10 -9.57 12.02
CA ASN A 231 -13.61 -10.81 11.41
C ASN A 231 -12.98 -11.10 10.06
N ALA A 232 -12.77 -10.08 9.24
CA ALA A 232 -12.13 -10.19 7.93
C ALA A 232 -10.60 -10.44 8.00
N ARG A 233 -10.02 -10.48 9.20
CA ARG A 233 -8.58 -10.67 9.42
C ARG A 233 -8.26 -12.10 9.77
N HIS A 234 -7.28 -12.61 9.04
CA HIS A 234 -6.73 -13.95 9.21
C HIS A 234 -5.26 -13.84 9.60
N TYR A 235 -4.93 -14.29 10.80
CA TYR A 235 -3.64 -13.98 11.41
C TYR A 235 -2.61 -15.09 11.19
N GLY A 236 -1.42 -14.69 10.78
CA GLY A 236 -0.31 -15.59 10.56
C GLY A 236 0.74 -15.01 9.61
N GLN A 237 1.79 -15.79 9.37
CA GLN A 237 2.83 -15.46 8.39
C GLN A 237 2.50 -16.13 7.06
N PRO A 238 2.36 -15.38 5.96
CA PRO A 238 2.22 -15.97 4.63
C PRO A 238 3.43 -16.85 4.28
N LEU A 239 3.18 -18.07 3.79
CA LEU A 239 4.21 -19.01 3.36
C LEU A 239 4.47 -18.99 1.84
N PHE A 240 3.73 -18.16 1.10
CA PHE A 240 3.96 -17.91 -0.32
C PHE A 240 4.84 -16.67 -0.53
N PRO A 241 5.42 -16.46 -1.72
CA PRO A 241 6.28 -15.31 -1.98
C PRO A 241 5.55 -13.98 -1.83
N VAL A 242 5.96 -13.18 -0.84
CA VAL A 242 5.41 -11.83 -0.57
C VAL A 242 6.33 -10.69 -0.97
N THR A 243 7.56 -10.96 -1.44
CA THR A 243 8.48 -9.93 -1.93
C THR A 243 8.66 -10.03 -3.43
N LEU A 244 8.95 -8.90 -4.08
CA LEU A 244 9.21 -8.88 -5.52
C LEU A 244 10.42 -9.75 -5.91
N GLU A 245 11.44 -9.84 -5.06
CA GLU A 245 12.66 -10.62 -5.31
C GLU A 245 12.45 -12.14 -5.20
N ALA A 246 11.38 -12.56 -4.53
CA ALA A 246 10.93 -13.95 -4.48
C ALA A 246 9.72 -14.20 -5.40
N PHE A 247 9.22 -13.17 -6.08
CA PHE A 247 7.95 -13.22 -6.81
C PHE A 247 7.93 -14.32 -7.88
N ASN A 248 6.96 -15.23 -7.74
CA ASN A 248 6.66 -16.26 -8.72
C ASN A 248 5.15 -16.42 -8.84
N ILE A 249 4.58 -16.05 -9.99
CA ILE A 249 3.14 -16.05 -10.24
C ILE A 249 2.51 -17.42 -9.94
N THR A 250 3.21 -18.52 -10.25
CA THR A 250 2.66 -19.87 -10.05
C THR A 250 2.60 -20.30 -8.58
N GLU A 251 3.23 -19.56 -7.68
CA GLU A 251 3.23 -19.82 -6.23
C GLU A 251 2.32 -18.85 -5.46
N ILE A 252 1.77 -17.83 -6.14
CA ILE A 252 0.80 -16.92 -5.54
C ILE A 252 -0.56 -17.62 -5.42
N SER A 253 -1.20 -17.48 -4.26
CA SER A 253 -2.54 -18.03 -4.02
C SER A 253 -3.58 -17.26 -4.85
N SER A 254 -4.48 -17.99 -5.50
CA SER A 254 -5.45 -17.40 -6.43
C SER A 254 -6.81 -17.08 -5.80
N SER A 255 -7.03 -17.54 -4.57
CA SER A 255 -8.21 -17.24 -3.75
C SER A 255 -7.83 -17.08 -2.28
N ILE A 256 -8.75 -16.51 -1.49
CA ILE A 256 -8.53 -16.40 -0.05
C ILE A 256 -8.42 -17.78 0.61
N GLU A 257 -9.25 -18.74 0.22
CA GLU A 257 -9.21 -20.12 0.74
C GLU A 257 -7.83 -20.76 0.54
N GLU A 258 -7.24 -20.60 -0.64
CA GLU A 258 -5.88 -21.09 -0.94
C GLU A 258 -4.82 -20.37 -0.10
N ALA A 259 -4.98 -19.06 0.08
CA ALA A 259 -4.04 -18.25 0.86
C ALA A 259 -4.04 -18.66 2.34
N LEU A 260 -5.22 -18.99 2.91
CA LEU A 260 -5.35 -19.47 4.28
C LEU A 260 -4.72 -20.85 4.51
N LEU A 261 -4.69 -21.71 3.49
CA LEU A 261 -3.95 -22.99 3.57
C LEU A 261 -2.44 -22.78 3.70
N HIS A 262 -1.93 -21.66 3.17
CA HIS A 262 -0.53 -21.25 3.21
C HIS A 262 -0.26 -20.14 4.23
N LEU A 263 -1.10 -20.03 5.26
CA LEU A 263 -0.92 -19.10 6.35
C LEU A 263 -0.43 -19.84 7.61
N ASP A 264 0.76 -19.49 8.08
CA ASP A 264 1.31 -20.02 9.32
C ASP A 264 0.88 -19.17 10.51
N ALA A 265 -0.19 -19.61 11.17
CA ALA A 265 -0.70 -18.97 12.39
C ALA A 265 0.11 -19.34 13.65
N GLU A 266 1.17 -20.17 13.56
CA GLU A 266 1.99 -20.47 14.73
C GLU A 266 2.56 -19.19 15.36
N GLY A 267 2.55 -19.13 16.69
CA GLY A 267 2.97 -17.94 17.43
C GLY A 267 1.91 -16.87 17.59
N TYR A 268 0.68 -17.07 17.11
CA TYR A 268 -0.47 -16.21 17.42
C TYR A 268 -1.48 -16.91 18.34
N ALA A 269 -2.23 -16.10 19.09
CA ALA A 269 -3.39 -16.57 19.85
C ALA A 269 -4.44 -15.48 19.95
N CYS A 270 -5.69 -15.86 20.20
CA CYS A 270 -6.77 -14.93 20.49
C CYS A 270 -7.63 -15.38 21.69
N THR A 271 -8.35 -14.45 22.30
CA THR A 271 -9.36 -14.75 23.34
C THR A 271 -10.53 -15.55 22.76
N LYS A 272 -10.90 -16.68 23.36
CA LYS A 272 -11.95 -17.61 22.86
C LYS A 272 -13.36 -17.08 23.04
N SER A 273 -13.56 -16.26 24.06
CA SER A 273 -14.87 -15.79 24.50
C SER A 273 -14.73 -14.42 25.14
N ASP A 274 -15.87 -13.78 25.36
CA ASP A 274 -15.95 -12.61 26.23
C ASP A 274 -15.48 -12.93 27.65
N ASP A 275 -15.16 -11.87 28.37
CA ASP A 275 -14.69 -11.88 29.76
C ASP A 275 -13.35 -12.62 29.97
N ALA A 276 -12.53 -12.74 28.91
CA ALA A 276 -11.18 -13.30 29.02
C ALA A 276 -10.28 -12.31 29.78
N ALA A 277 -9.73 -12.73 30.91
CA ALA A 277 -9.08 -11.82 31.84
C ALA A 277 -7.61 -11.54 31.45
N LEU A 278 -7.29 -10.27 31.17
CA LEU A 278 -5.95 -9.79 30.84
C LEU A 278 -5.23 -9.28 32.11
N TYR A 279 -4.06 -9.82 32.41
CA TYR A 279 -3.26 -9.46 33.59
C TYR A 279 -1.91 -8.84 33.24
N ASP A 280 -1.34 -8.06 34.15
CA ASP A 280 0.03 -7.51 34.00
C ASP A 280 1.14 -8.55 34.21
N ALA A 281 0.83 -9.61 34.97
CA ALA A 281 1.68 -10.76 35.25
C ALA A 281 0.80 -11.99 35.56
N PRO A 282 1.34 -13.22 35.51
CA PRO A 282 0.63 -14.40 36.02
C PRO A 282 0.13 -14.18 37.45
N GLU A 283 -1.17 -14.36 37.67
CA GLU A 283 -1.86 -14.10 38.96
C GLU A 283 -1.72 -12.66 39.48
N GLY A 284 -1.37 -11.73 38.58
CA GLY A 284 -1.11 -10.33 38.89
C GLY A 284 -2.37 -9.48 38.96
N LYS A 285 -2.21 -8.20 38.65
CA LYS A 285 -3.32 -7.24 38.59
C LYS A 285 -4.10 -7.44 37.29
N LEU A 286 -5.42 -7.56 37.42
CA LEU A 286 -6.35 -7.49 36.29
C LEU A 286 -6.26 -6.11 35.63
N LEU A 287 -5.95 -6.11 34.34
CA LEU A 287 -5.88 -4.93 33.48
C LEU A 287 -7.22 -4.68 32.79
N ALA A 288 -7.82 -5.72 32.22
CA ALA A 288 -9.10 -5.66 31.53
C ALA A 288 -9.74 -7.05 31.42
N ASP A 289 -11.06 -7.08 31.27
CA ASP A 289 -11.80 -8.21 30.73
C ASP A 289 -11.99 -7.97 29.23
N CYS A 290 -11.47 -8.88 28.41
CA CYS A 290 -11.42 -8.75 26.96
C CYS A 290 -12.63 -9.42 26.28
N PHE A 291 -13.04 -8.85 25.15
CA PHE A 291 -14.01 -9.48 24.25
C PHE A 291 -13.39 -10.70 23.53
N ALA A 292 -14.20 -11.50 22.85
CA ALA A 292 -13.73 -12.59 22.01
C ALA A 292 -12.96 -12.07 20.78
N ARG A 293 -11.95 -12.84 20.36
CA ARG A 293 -11.07 -12.59 19.20
C ARG A 293 -10.10 -11.40 19.36
N VAL A 294 -9.74 -11.00 20.58
CA VAL A 294 -8.57 -10.13 20.81
C VAL A 294 -7.32 -10.91 20.49
N VAL A 295 -6.61 -10.52 19.43
CA VAL A 295 -5.46 -11.27 18.90
C VAL A 295 -4.15 -10.67 19.37
N GLY A 296 -3.15 -11.51 19.62
CA GLY A 296 -1.79 -11.06 19.86
C GLY A 296 -0.75 -12.12 19.52
N GLN A 297 0.50 -11.67 19.38
CA GLN A 297 1.65 -12.55 19.21
C GLN A 297 2.06 -13.14 20.55
N VAL A 298 2.23 -14.46 20.60
CA VAL A 298 2.74 -15.18 21.77
C VAL A 298 4.20 -14.81 22.00
N LYS A 299 4.47 -14.11 23.10
CA LYS A 299 5.83 -13.72 23.52
C LYS A 299 6.44 -14.74 24.46
N GLU A 300 5.63 -15.31 25.34
CA GLU A 300 6.09 -16.22 26.39
C GLU A 300 4.96 -17.16 26.83
N VAL A 301 5.32 -18.38 27.22
CA VAL A 301 4.41 -19.33 27.88
C VAL A 301 5.03 -19.77 29.20
N ARG A 302 4.29 -19.66 30.30
CA ARG A 302 4.68 -20.10 31.65
C ARG A 302 3.58 -20.97 32.24
N GLU A 303 3.79 -22.28 32.26
CA GLU A 303 2.78 -23.25 32.71
C GLU A 303 1.44 -23.01 31.98
N ASN A 304 0.41 -22.57 32.70
CA ASN A 304 -0.92 -22.28 32.17
C ASN A 304 -1.12 -20.81 31.81
N TRP A 305 -0.07 -20.00 31.77
CA TRP A 305 -0.14 -18.57 31.42
C TRP A 305 0.53 -18.31 30.09
N VAL A 306 -0.10 -17.48 29.25
CA VAL A 306 0.42 -17.09 27.95
C VAL A 306 0.50 -15.57 27.90
N CYS A 307 1.68 -15.06 27.59
CA CYS A 307 1.94 -13.65 27.40
C CYS A 307 1.73 -13.30 25.94
N LEU A 308 0.79 -12.40 25.65
CA LEU A 308 0.53 -11.88 24.31
C LEU A 308 1.04 -10.44 24.18
N GLN A 309 1.57 -10.12 23.00
CA GLN A 309 1.75 -8.76 22.50
C GLN A 309 0.54 -8.43 21.63
N ILE A 310 -0.30 -7.51 22.09
CA ILE A 310 -1.45 -6.97 21.36
C ILE A 310 -1.00 -5.63 20.74
N GLY A 311 -1.31 -5.39 19.48
CA GLY A 311 -0.68 -4.34 18.68
C GLY A 311 0.81 -4.57 18.40
N ASP A 312 1.51 -3.52 17.99
CA ASP A 312 2.93 -3.58 17.63
C ASP A 312 3.86 -3.62 18.85
N SER A 313 5.13 -3.97 18.62
CA SER A 313 6.13 -4.12 19.69
C SER A 313 6.58 -2.83 20.39
N VAL A 314 6.19 -1.66 19.88
CA VAL A 314 6.60 -0.32 20.34
C VAL A 314 5.45 0.38 21.08
N HIS A 315 4.24 0.34 20.53
CA HIS A 315 3.05 1.06 21.01
C HIS A 315 1.97 0.15 21.57
N GLY A 316 2.06 -1.15 21.33
CA GLY A 316 1.10 -2.12 21.81
C GLY A 316 1.18 -2.39 23.31
N LEU A 317 0.35 -3.33 23.76
CA LEU A 317 0.28 -3.78 25.15
C LEU A 317 0.71 -5.24 25.25
N THR A 318 1.66 -5.52 26.13
CA THR A 318 1.95 -6.89 26.55
C THR A 318 1.13 -7.22 27.80
N GLY A 319 0.48 -8.38 27.82
CA GLY A 319 -0.16 -8.90 29.02
C GLY A 319 -0.39 -10.40 28.99
N TRP A 320 -0.87 -10.93 30.11
CA TRP A 320 -0.96 -12.35 30.39
C TRP A 320 -2.41 -12.81 30.45
N PHE A 321 -2.72 -13.89 29.76
CA PHE A 321 -3.99 -14.59 29.83
C PHE A 321 -3.79 -15.99 30.39
N HIS A 322 -4.85 -16.57 30.96
CA HIS A 322 -4.84 -18.00 31.22
C HIS A 322 -4.97 -18.75 29.90
N ARG A 323 -4.20 -19.84 29.72
CA ARG A 323 -4.13 -20.60 28.47
C ARG A 323 -5.49 -21.12 28.02
N ASP A 324 -6.35 -21.50 28.96
CA ASP A 324 -7.68 -22.04 28.66
C ASP A 324 -8.62 -21.00 28.05
N GLU A 325 -8.35 -19.71 28.24
CA GLU A 325 -9.09 -18.58 27.66
C GLU A 325 -8.67 -18.29 26.21
N LEU A 326 -7.59 -18.91 25.72
CA LEU A 326 -7.00 -18.60 24.41
C LEU A 326 -7.19 -19.72 23.38
N ALA A 327 -7.52 -19.34 22.15
CA ALA A 327 -7.42 -20.16 20.94
C ALA A 327 -6.04 -19.89 20.32
N LEU A 328 -5.28 -20.95 20.02
CA LEU A 328 -3.91 -20.81 19.52
C LEU A 328 -3.80 -21.19 18.05
N GLY A 329 -3.01 -20.43 17.30
CA GLY A 329 -2.74 -20.66 15.88
C GLY A 329 -4.02 -20.81 15.07
N LYS A 330 -4.16 -21.92 14.34
CA LYS A 330 -5.30 -22.17 13.45
C LYS A 330 -6.65 -22.22 14.16
N GLU A 331 -6.69 -22.35 15.49
CA GLU A 331 -7.95 -22.28 16.24
C GLU A 331 -8.58 -20.89 16.19
N ILE A 332 -7.81 -19.82 15.93
CA ILE A 332 -8.27 -18.42 15.85
C ILE A 332 -9.41 -18.28 14.84
N GLU A 333 -9.34 -18.98 13.70
CA GLU A 333 -10.35 -18.94 12.63
C GLU A 333 -11.74 -19.43 13.08
N ASN A 334 -11.83 -20.17 14.20
CA ASN A 334 -13.10 -20.66 14.74
C ASN A 334 -13.74 -19.70 15.76
N VAL A 335 -13.08 -18.60 16.10
CA VAL A 335 -13.55 -17.64 17.11
C VAL A 335 -14.18 -16.45 16.41
N MET A 336 -15.46 -16.17 16.63
CA MET A 336 -16.10 -14.96 16.09
C MET A 336 -15.73 -13.74 16.92
N CYS A 337 -15.47 -12.60 16.26
CA CYS A 337 -15.28 -11.33 16.95
C CYS A 337 -16.57 -10.90 17.67
N SER A 338 -16.41 -10.33 18.85
CA SER A 338 -17.51 -9.75 19.64
C SER A 338 -17.24 -8.31 20.09
N PHE A 339 -16.33 -7.59 19.40
CA PHE A 339 -16.04 -6.19 19.70
C PHE A 339 -17.31 -5.35 19.50
N PRO A 340 -17.70 -4.50 20.45
CA PRO A 340 -18.87 -3.66 20.29
C PRO A 340 -18.61 -2.60 19.22
N SER A 341 -19.68 -2.22 18.51
CA SER A 341 -19.66 -1.11 17.56
C SER A 341 -19.85 0.22 18.26
N TYR A 342 -19.54 1.31 17.56
CA TYR A 342 -19.70 2.70 18.01
C TYR A 342 -20.00 3.61 16.81
N ASN A 343 -20.24 4.90 17.07
CA ASN A 343 -20.47 5.87 16.00
C ASN A 343 -19.26 5.96 15.05
N SER A 344 -19.44 5.62 13.78
CA SER A 344 -18.34 5.54 12.79
C SER A 344 -17.56 6.84 12.60
N GLU A 345 -18.14 8.00 12.91
CA GLU A 345 -17.40 9.28 12.88
C GLU A 345 -16.28 9.36 13.93
N GLU A 346 -16.34 8.50 14.95
CA GLU A 346 -15.37 8.44 16.05
C GLU A 346 -14.10 7.64 15.70
N SER A 347 -14.06 6.95 14.55
CA SER A 347 -12.82 6.38 14.00
C SER A 347 -11.96 7.41 13.27
N LYS A 348 -12.47 8.64 13.07
CA LYS A 348 -11.74 9.70 12.38
C LYS A 348 -10.66 10.30 13.27
N LYS A 349 -9.55 10.68 12.64
CA LYS A 349 -8.38 11.28 13.29
C LYS A 349 -8.69 12.40 14.28
N GLU A 350 -9.58 13.32 13.92
CA GLU A 350 -9.94 14.46 14.78
C GLU A 350 -10.55 14.03 16.11
N HIS A 351 -11.39 12.99 16.09
CA HIS A 351 -11.96 12.44 17.30
C HIS A 351 -10.89 11.70 18.11
N LEU A 352 -10.15 10.79 17.46
CA LEU A 352 -9.16 9.92 18.12
C LEU A 352 -8.10 10.69 18.90
N ILE A 353 -7.59 11.80 18.35
CA ILE A 353 -6.58 12.64 19.03
C ILE A 353 -7.11 13.18 20.38
N ASN A 354 -8.41 13.44 20.48
CA ASN A 354 -9.03 13.94 21.69
C ASN A 354 -9.46 12.82 22.64
N ALA A 355 -10.01 11.73 22.09
CA ALA A 355 -10.56 10.60 22.83
C ALA A 355 -9.47 9.70 23.45
N LEU A 356 -8.28 9.65 22.83
CA LEU A 356 -7.17 8.77 23.22
C LEU A 356 -5.90 9.57 23.55
N PRO A 357 -5.82 10.22 24.74
CA PRO A 357 -4.61 10.88 25.18
C PRO A 357 -3.42 9.89 25.23
N GLY A 358 -2.40 10.13 24.41
CA GLY A 358 -1.22 9.27 24.30
C GLY A 358 -1.15 8.44 23.01
N LEU A 359 -2.14 8.55 22.12
CA LEU A 359 -2.06 8.05 20.76
C LEU A 359 -0.88 8.71 20.03
N ASN A 360 0.03 7.88 19.51
CA ASN A 360 1.32 8.29 18.94
C ASN A 360 1.72 7.41 17.75
N ILE A 361 0.74 7.03 16.94
CA ILE A 361 0.93 6.34 15.67
C ILE A 361 0.41 7.20 14.53
N PRO A 362 0.84 6.96 13.27
CA PRO A 362 0.23 7.60 12.11
C PRO A 362 -1.27 7.27 12.03
N LEU A 363 -2.07 8.29 11.72
CA LEU A 363 -3.51 8.17 11.51
C LEU A 363 -3.86 8.66 10.12
N ASP A 364 -4.68 7.87 9.43
CA ASP A 364 -5.35 8.30 8.21
C ASP A 364 -6.42 9.36 8.55
N GLU A 365 -6.71 10.25 7.60
CA GLU A 365 -7.72 11.30 7.80
C GLU A 365 -9.15 10.72 7.86
N TYR A 366 -9.40 9.66 7.10
CA TYR A 366 -10.74 9.14 6.82
C TYR A 366 -10.98 7.77 7.45
N ASP A 367 -10.04 6.84 7.32
CA ASP A 367 -10.27 5.44 7.69
C ASP A 367 -9.18 4.91 8.64
N ASN A 368 -9.50 4.80 9.93
CA ASN A 368 -8.65 4.12 10.92
C ASN A 368 -9.42 2.92 11.48
N ALA A 369 -8.74 1.77 11.60
CA ALA A 369 -9.27 0.63 12.31
C ALA A 369 -9.18 0.89 13.81
N VAL A 370 -10.31 0.98 14.50
CA VAL A 370 -10.36 1.28 15.94
C VAL A 370 -11.30 0.30 16.59
N TRP A 371 -10.78 -0.49 17.52
CA TRP A 371 -11.50 -1.61 18.13
C TRP A 371 -11.57 -1.42 19.64
N LEU A 372 -12.78 -1.54 20.18
CA LEU A 372 -13.00 -1.67 21.62
C LEU A 372 -12.79 -3.14 21.98
N ILE A 373 -11.60 -3.47 22.46
CA ILE A 373 -11.15 -4.87 22.65
C ILE A 373 -11.38 -5.40 24.07
N GLY A 374 -11.73 -4.54 25.02
CA GLY A 374 -12.08 -4.96 26.38
C GLY A 374 -12.43 -3.80 27.29
N GLN A 375 -12.64 -4.09 28.57
CA GLN A 375 -12.95 -3.08 29.58
C GLN A 375 -12.13 -3.29 30.86
N ALA A 376 -11.55 -2.21 31.36
CA ALA A 376 -10.83 -2.20 32.63
C ALA A 376 -11.81 -2.26 33.82
N PRO A 377 -11.36 -2.72 35.02
CA PRO A 377 -12.20 -2.75 36.22
C PRO A 377 -12.72 -1.38 36.68
N ASP A 378 -12.09 -0.29 36.23
CA ASP A 378 -12.51 1.10 36.51
C ASP A 378 -13.48 1.66 35.47
N GLY A 379 -13.93 0.83 34.51
CA GLY A 379 -14.91 1.17 33.47
C GLY A 379 -14.30 1.74 32.18
N ARG A 380 -12.99 2.00 32.15
CA ARG A 380 -12.29 2.48 30.94
C ARG A 380 -12.28 1.42 29.84
N TRP A 381 -12.39 1.85 28.59
CA TRP A 381 -12.23 0.96 27.44
C TRP A 381 -10.77 0.61 27.23
N LEU A 382 -10.47 -0.65 26.93
CA LEU A 382 -9.22 -1.05 26.28
C LEU A 382 -9.43 -0.95 24.77
N VAL A 383 -8.63 -0.13 24.11
CA VAL A 383 -8.81 0.24 22.70
C VAL A 383 -7.55 -0.10 21.92
N GLU A 384 -7.72 -0.77 20.78
CA GLU A 384 -6.67 -1.00 19.79
C GLU A 384 -6.89 -0.12 18.57
N VAL A 385 -5.83 0.51 18.07
CA VAL A 385 -5.87 1.41 16.91
C VAL A 385 -4.86 0.95 15.86
N ASN A 386 -5.35 0.75 14.63
CA ASN A 386 -4.61 0.34 13.43
C ASN A 386 -3.71 -0.88 13.65
N GLU A 387 -4.11 -1.81 14.54
CA GLU A 387 -3.34 -2.99 14.96
C GLU A 387 -1.92 -2.66 15.46
N GLN A 388 -1.71 -1.41 15.89
CA GLN A 388 -0.40 -0.89 16.27
C GLN A 388 -0.39 -0.50 17.73
N GLN A 389 -1.33 0.34 18.17
CA GLN A 389 -1.30 0.90 19.52
C GLN A 389 -2.48 0.44 20.35
N VAL A 390 -2.20 0.08 21.61
CA VAL A 390 -3.23 -0.31 22.59
C VAL A 390 -3.22 0.66 23.77
N LEU A 391 -4.37 1.24 24.08
CA LEU A 391 -4.53 2.29 25.10
C LEU A 391 -5.80 2.09 25.93
N PHE A 392 -5.85 2.77 27.07
CA PHE A 392 -7.08 2.87 27.86
C PHE A 392 -7.78 4.21 27.61
N ALA A 393 -9.05 4.18 27.20
CA ALA A 393 -9.89 5.36 26.96
C ALA A 393 -10.93 5.54 28.08
N GLN A 394 -11.41 6.77 28.27
CA GLN A 394 -12.54 6.99 29.20
C GLN A 394 -13.81 6.29 28.69
N GLN A 395 -14.70 5.93 29.61
CA GLN A 395 -15.92 5.19 29.26
C GLN A 395 -16.82 5.94 28.27
N ASP A 396 -16.81 7.27 28.34
CA ASP A 396 -17.58 8.19 27.48
C ASP A 396 -16.79 8.68 26.26
N ALA A 397 -15.62 8.10 25.99
CA ALA A 397 -14.82 8.43 24.81
C ALA A 397 -15.52 8.06 23.50
N PHE A 398 -16.33 6.99 23.52
CA PHE A 398 -17.08 6.49 22.38
C PHE A 398 -18.59 6.48 22.68
N THR A 399 -19.40 6.73 21.66
CA THR A 399 -20.86 6.86 21.75
C THR A 399 -21.58 5.88 20.83
N ASP A 400 -22.90 5.75 21.02
CA ASP A 400 -23.75 4.83 20.29
C ASP A 400 -23.27 3.37 20.32
N ILE A 401 -22.73 2.96 21.49
CA ILE A 401 -22.20 1.62 21.68
C ILE A 401 -23.26 0.56 21.42
N GLY A 402 -23.00 -0.26 20.40
CA GLY A 402 -23.90 -1.29 19.92
C GLY A 402 -23.32 -2.70 20.01
N SER A 403 -24.10 -3.69 19.60
CA SER A 403 -23.56 -5.03 19.34
C SER A 403 -22.54 -4.99 18.21
N THR A 404 -21.66 -5.98 18.13
CA THR A 404 -20.74 -6.17 17.01
C THR A 404 -21.46 -6.04 15.67
N GLU A 405 -20.93 -5.19 14.79
CA GLU A 405 -21.38 -5.16 13.41
C GLU A 405 -21.01 -6.48 12.73
N GLY A 406 -22.02 -7.17 12.19
CA GLY A 406 -21.76 -8.31 11.31
C GLY A 406 -21.24 -7.83 9.97
N ASP A 407 -20.44 -8.66 9.31
CA ASP A 407 -20.04 -8.42 7.93
C ASP A 407 -21.32 -8.43 7.07
N GLY A 408 -21.63 -7.28 6.47
CA GLY A 408 -22.85 -7.03 5.71
C GLY A 408 -22.85 -7.62 4.32
#